data_AF-A0A5E3X6J1-F1
#
_entry.id   AF-A0A5E3X6J1-F1
#
_cell.length_a   1.000
_cell.length_b   1.000
_cell.length_c   1.000
_cell.angle_alpha   90.00
_cell.angle_beta   90.00
_cell.angle_gamma   90.00
#
_symmetry.space_group_name_H-M   'P 1'
#
loop_
_entity.id
_entity.type
_entity.pdbx_description
1 polymer ?
#
loop_
_entity_poly.entity_id
_entity_poly.type
_entity_poly.pdbx_seq_one_letter_code
_entity_poly.pdbx_strand_id
1 'polypeptide(L)'
;MAKSEGSSKPAALLFAGSPAVLATATATRASSGRASSKRKNDDTGDNETNGTAKKLKTETRPARAKPSSGAVGQWTKKGPVEIQLKLVRTSGGEDEYRDAHEKIFRDRMDEYDEDEDYEGYYEAKQDLYAFQDGRLDTDYDDPEMESIQYRSEYHVAVETAEGEDVGHVKFLVADLTDAEFHHFWAVFECHSPAVSRFLSVFAEDDPAYSGFYDGGHSEGPLLKVDVQAAGTKCWSRHEFTAYRKDPLVYILEFVVKDKWQGQGVGSQIYEALSSLEPVRRAKYFFAMPGPLEPMPKSQGVKQWVERGRRIRAFHRQVGFRRVGNSHFFARAVDTKHPSRAIKPGEDAGYVPVGEMPEVKRKATMYAFA
;
A
#
# COMPACT_ATOMS: atom_id res chain seq x y z
N MET A 1 10.92 -26.98 56.62
CA MET A 1 11.63 -25.76 56.15
C MET A 1 11.15 -25.51 54.72
N ALA A 2 10.04 -24.79 54.53
CA ALA A 2 9.88 -23.32 54.51
C ALA A 2 10.34 -22.69 53.16
N LYS A 3 9.34 -22.07 52.52
CA LYS A 3 9.22 -21.50 51.16
C LYS A 3 10.23 -20.41 50.81
N SER A 4 10.44 -20.17 49.50
CA SER A 4 10.23 -18.83 48.92
C SER A 4 10.09 -18.87 47.39
N GLU A 5 8.89 -18.55 46.90
CA GLU A 5 8.62 -18.16 45.51
C GLU A 5 8.90 -16.66 45.37
N GLY A 6 9.72 -16.29 44.38
CA GLY A 6 10.03 -14.89 44.03
C GLY A 6 9.23 -14.46 42.81
N SER A 7 8.09 -13.82 43.05
CA SER A 7 7.28 -13.12 42.04
C SER A 7 7.86 -11.73 41.77
N SER A 8 8.29 -11.47 40.54
CA SER A 8 8.68 -10.14 40.07
C SER A 8 7.63 -9.64 39.06
N LYS A 9 6.86 -8.63 39.47
CA LYS A 9 6.00 -7.83 38.59
C LYS A 9 6.80 -6.62 38.10
N PRO A 10 6.80 -6.28 36.81
CA PRO A 10 7.31 -4.99 36.37
C PRO A 10 6.29 -3.86 36.66
N ALA A 11 6.83 -2.74 37.11
CA ALA A 11 6.13 -1.54 37.52
C ALA A 11 5.57 -0.77 36.31
N ALA A 12 4.32 -0.32 36.44
CA ALA A 12 3.70 0.64 35.53
C ALA A 12 4.25 2.05 35.83
N LEU A 13 5.01 2.60 34.88
CA LEU A 13 5.45 3.99 34.89
C LEU A 13 4.34 4.88 34.32
N LEU A 14 3.64 5.56 35.24
CA LEU A 14 2.74 6.67 34.95
C LEU A 14 3.56 7.93 34.63
N PHE A 15 3.53 8.40 33.39
CA PHE A 15 3.96 9.76 33.06
C PHE A 15 2.74 10.68 32.95
N ALA A 16 2.61 11.56 33.94
CA ALA A 16 1.71 12.70 33.93
C ALA A 16 2.26 13.79 32.99
N GLY A 17 1.37 14.39 32.21
CA GLY A 17 1.71 15.40 31.21
C GLY A 17 1.88 16.81 31.77
N SER A 18 2.26 17.74 30.87
CA SER A 18 1.94 19.17 30.90
C SER A 18 2.43 19.83 29.58
N PRO A 19 2.09 21.10 29.24
CA PRO A 19 1.12 21.41 28.19
C PRO A 19 1.66 22.23 27.00
N ALA A 20 0.74 22.47 26.07
CA ALA A 20 0.83 23.22 24.84
C ALA A 20 1.58 24.57 24.90
N VAL A 21 2.37 24.84 23.85
CA VAL A 21 2.78 26.19 23.47
C VAL A 21 2.12 26.52 22.14
N LEU A 22 1.20 27.48 22.20
CA LEU A 22 0.53 28.14 21.08
C LEU A 22 1.56 29.07 20.41
N ALA A 23 1.85 28.87 19.12
CA ALA A 23 2.57 29.86 18.32
C ALA A 23 1.68 30.29 17.14
N THR A 24 1.08 31.46 17.30
CA THR A 24 0.42 32.24 16.25
C THR A 24 1.47 32.80 15.29
N ALA A 25 1.40 32.41 14.01
CA ALA A 25 2.15 33.07 12.94
C ALA A 25 1.19 33.77 11.97
N THR A 26 1.37 35.08 11.90
CA THR A 26 0.66 36.10 11.15
C THR A 26 0.82 35.94 9.64
N ALA A 27 -0.30 36.07 8.93
CA ALA A 27 -0.35 36.18 7.48
C ALA A 27 0.29 37.48 7.00
N THR A 28 1.21 37.40 6.03
CA THR A 28 1.64 38.57 5.26
C THR A 28 1.24 38.38 3.81
N ARG A 29 0.36 39.27 3.36
CA ARG A 29 -0.22 39.36 2.04
C ARG A 29 0.74 40.19 1.18
N ALA A 30 1.21 39.64 0.06
CA ALA A 30 1.91 40.41 -0.96
C ALA A 30 1.16 40.29 -2.29
N SER A 31 0.84 41.46 -2.84
CA SER A 31 0.05 41.75 -4.02
C SER A 31 0.93 42.08 -5.22
N SER A 32 0.29 42.11 -6.41
CA SER A 32 0.77 42.63 -7.72
C SER A 32 1.81 41.73 -8.40
N GLY A 33 1.85 41.51 -9.71
CA GLY A 33 1.15 41.93 -10.94
C GLY A 33 1.74 40.99 -12.04
N ARG A 34 1.22 40.79 -13.25
CA ARG A 34 0.93 41.73 -14.34
C ARG A 34 0.70 40.85 -15.59
N ALA A 35 -0.29 41.21 -16.42
CA ALA A 35 -0.36 41.18 -17.91
C ALA A 35 0.20 39.95 -18.69
N SER A 36 -0.24 39.57 -19.89
CA SER A 36 -1.33 39.88 -20.81
C SER A 36 -1.00 39.03 -22.06
N SER A 37 -1.94 38.30 -22.64
CA SER A 37 -1.91 38.06 -24.08
C SER A 37 -3.27 37.59 -24.58
N LYS A 38 -3.99 38.53 -25.17
CA LYS A 38 -5.00 38.28 -26.20
C LYS A 38 -4.36 37.48 -27.33
N ARG A 39 -5.00 36.40 -27.75
CA ARG A 39 -5.06 36.06 -29.19
C ARG A 39 -6.52 35.88 -29.59
N LYS A 40 -6.84 36.61 -30.64
CA LYS A 40 -8.10 36.72 -31.37
C LYS A 40 -7.80 36.19 -32.79
N ASN A 41 -8.86 35.82 -33.49
CA ASN A 41 -9.01 35.42 -34.90
C ASN A 41 -9.31 33.92 -35.02
N ASP A 42 -10.57 33.58 -35.28
CA ASP A 42 -11.26 33.64 -36.59
C ASP A 42 -10.71 32.52 -37.47
N ASP A 43 -11.50 31.47 -37.73
CA ASP A 43 -12.04 31.29 -39.08
C ASP A 43 -13.17 30.25 -39.13
N THR A 44 -14.02 30.56 -40.07
CA THR A 44 -15.29 30.05 -40.55
C THR A 44 -15.20 28.64 -41.12
N GLY A 45 -16.28 27.87 -41.02
CA GLY A 45 -16.35 26.53 -41.60
C GLY A 45 -17.73 25.92 -41.48
N ASP A 46 -18.71 26.53 -42.14
CA ASP A 46 -20.03 25.95 -42.40
C ASP A 46 -19.88 24.61 -43.11
N ASN A 47 -20.59 23.59 -42.61
CA ASN A 47 -21.00 22.49 -43.48
C ASN A 47 -22.38 21.98 -43.04
N GLU A 48 -23.39 22.48 -43.75
CA GLU A 48 -24.72 21.93 -43.80
C GLU A 48 -24.68 20.55 -44.45
N THR A 49 -25.12 19.51 -43.74
CA THR A 49 -25.62 18.30 -44.40
C THR A 49 -26.98 17.93 -43.82
N ASN A 50 -27.98 18.24 -44.63
CA ASN A 50 -29.35 17.73 -44.58
C ASN A 50 -29.37 16.20 -44.57
N GLY A 51 -30.16 15.61 -43.67
CA GLY A 51 -30.29 14.15 -43.54
C GLY A 51 -31.64 13.73 -42.93
N THR A 52 -32.70 13.92 -43.70
CA THR A 52 -33.93 13.10 -43.76
C THR A 52 -34.34 12.27 -42.53
N ALA A 53 -35.39 12.77 -41.85
CA ALA A 53 -36.18 12.04 -40.87
C ALA A 53 -36.92 10.84 -41.51
N LYS A 54 -36.54 9.61 -41.15
CA LYS A 54 -37.36 8.41 -41.34
C LYS A 54 -38.22 8.19 -40.09
N LYS A 55 -39.54 8.33 -40.26
CA LYS A 55 -40.57 7.87 -39.32
C LYS A 55 -40.36 6.37 -39.04
N LEU A 56 -39.93 6.03 -37.83
CA LEU A 56 -40.00 4.66 -37.33
C LEU A 56 -41.43 4.38 -36.85
N LYS A 57 -42.00 3.33 -37.44
CA LYS A 57 -43.32 2.76 -37.14
C LYS A 57 -43.26 2.10 -35.76
N THR A 58 -44.09 2.57 -34.84
CA THR A 58 -44.23 2.03 -33.48
C THR A 58 -44.92 0.67 -33.55
N GLU A 59 -44.15 -0.41 -33.38
CA GLU A 59 -44.67 -1.75 -33.13
C GLU A 59 -45.03 -1.90 -31.65
N THR A 60 -46.30 -2.20 -31.41
CA THR A 60 -46.89 -2.51 -30.12
C THR A 60 -46.29 -3.82 -29.60
N ARG A 61 -45.43 -3.72 -28.59
CA ARG A 61 -44.88 -4.86 -27.86
C ARG A 61 -45.95 -5.49 -26.94
N PRO A 62 -46.08 -6.83 -26.89
CA PRO A 62 -46.98 -7.51 -25.96
C PRO A 62 -46.49 -7.34 -24.51
N ALA A 63 -47.46 -7.27 -23.61
CA ALA A 63 -47.30 -7.01 -22.18
C ALA A 63 -46.26 -7.94 -21.53
N ARG A 64 -45.20 -7.33 -20.99
CA ARG A 64 -44.18 -7.99 -20.19
C ARG A 64 -44.80 -8.41 -18.85
N ALA A 65 -44.75 -9.71 -18.55
CA ALA A 65 -45.18 -10.27 -17.28
C ALA A 65 -44.51 -9.54 -16.11
N LYS A 66 -45.32 -9.20 -15.09
CA LYS A 66 -44.87 -8.58 -13.84
C LYS A 66 -43.82 -9.49 -13.18
N PRO A 67 -42.60 -9.02 -12.91
CA PRO A 67 -41.67 -9.78 -12.09
C PRO A 67 -42.30 -9.98 -10.71
N SER A 68 -42.35 -11.24 -10.27
CA SER A 68 -42.74 -11.60 -8.92
C SER A 68 -41.88 -10.81 -7.95
N SER A 69 -42.54 -10.07 -7.06
CA SER A 69 -41.93 -9.37 -5.93
C SER A 69 -41.30 -10.41 -5.02
N GLY A 70 -40.05 -10.79 -5.31
CA GLY A 70 -39.20 -11.54 -4.40
C GLY A 70 -39.13 -10.75 -3.10
N ALA A 71 -39.46 -11.43 -1.99
CA ALA A 71 -39.49 -10.88 -0.66
C ALA A 71 -38.20 -10.09 -0.39
N VAL A 72 -38.32 -8.77 -0.33
CA VAL A 72 -37.26 -7.90 0.17
C VAL A 72 -37.13 -8.24 1.65
N GLY A 73 -36.16 -9.09 1.98
CA GLY A 73 -35.85 -9.46 3.34
C GLY A 73 -35.71 -8.20 4.19
N GLN A 74 -36.56 -8.09 5.21
CA GLN A 74 -36.60 -6.97 6.12
C GLN A 74 -35.25 -6.92 6.86
N TRP A 75 -34.43 -5.92 6.53
CA TRP A 75 -33.14 -5.70 7.18
C TRP A 75 -33.41 -5.28 8.63
N THR A 76 -33.36 -6.23 9.55
CA THR A 76 -33.37 -5.93 10.98
C THR A 76 -32.09 -5.17 11.30
N LYS A 77 -32.22 -3.99 11.93
CA LYS A 77 -31.09 -3.18 12.36
C LYS A 77 -30.32 -3.94 13.44
N LYS A 78 -29.36 -4.78 13.05
CA LYS A 78 -28.37 -5.34 13.98
C LYS A 78 -27.53 -4.17 14.53
N GLY A 79 -27.19 -4.23 15.81
CA GLY A 79 -26.33 -3.23 16.45
C GLY A 79 -24.94 -3.16 15.79
N PRO A 80 -24.11 -2.18 16.16
CA PRO A 80 -22.75 -2.09 15.65
C PRO A 80 -22.00 -3.39 15.98
N VAL A 81 -21.40 -4.01 14.96
CA VAL A 81 -20.57 -5.20 15.11
C VAL A 81 -19.24 -4.77 15.71
N GLU A 82 -18.88 -5.34 16.85
CA GLU A 82 -17.57 -5.18 17.48
C GLU A 82 -16.61 -6.23 16.92
N ILE A 83 -15.44 -5.79 16.45
CA ILE A 83 -14.42 -6.67 15.86
C ILE A 83 -13.17 -6.73 16.73
N GLN A 84 -12.45 -7.84 16.64
CA GLN A 84 -11.14 -8.07 17.23
C GLN A 84 -10.15 -8.45 16.11
N LEU A 85 -8.91 -7.99 16.25
CA LEU A 85 -7.83 -8.28 15.33
C LEU A 85 -6.87 -9.28 15.98
N LYS A 86 -6.68 -10.44 15.36
CA LYS A 86 -5.68 -11.43 15.76
C LYS A 86 -4.55 -11.44 14.75
N LEU A 87 -3.39 -10.97 15.20
CA LEU A 87 -2.19 -10.81 14.38
C LEU A 87 -1.33 -12.07 14.41
N VAL A 88 -0.90 -12.52 13.23
CA VAL A 88 0.08 -13.62 13.05
C VAL A 88 1.11 -13.15 12.02
N ARG A 89 2.40 -13.16 12.37
CA ARG A 89 3.50 -12.98 11.40
C ARG A 89 3.59 -14.25 10.55
N THR A 90 3.61 -14.10 9.23
CA THR A 90 3.61 -15.25 8.30
C THR A 90 4.96 -15.53 7.71
N SER A 91 5.78 -14.51 7.47
CA SER A 91 7.12 -14.63 6.87
C SER A 91 7.93 -13.34 7.01
N GLY A 92 9.19 -13.40 6.60
CA GLY A 92 10.18 -12.34 6.56
C GLY A 92 10.74 -11.98 7.93
N GLY A 93 11.67 -11.02 7.96
CA GLY A 93 12.35 -10.45 9.12
C GLY A 93 13.64 -11.19 9.48
N GLU A 94 14.34 -10.68 10.49
CA GLU A 94 15.70 -11.11 10.86
C GLU A 94 15.82 -12.63 11.12
N ASP A 95 14.83 -13.23 11.79
CA ASP A 95 14.84 -14.67 12.07
C ASP A 95 14.86 -15.53 10.78
N GLU A 96 14.00 -15.21 9.80
CA GLU A 96 13.94 -15.96 8.54
C GLU A 96 15.15 -15.68 7.65
N TYR A 97 15.67 -14.45 7.69
CA TYR A 97 16.93 -14.08 7.04
C TYR A 97 18.09 -14.93 7.58
N ARG A 98 18.18 -15.08 8.90
CA ARG A 98 19.21 -15.90 9.56
C ARG A 98 19.05 -17.38 9.23
N ASP A 99 17.83 -17.91 9.29
CA ASP A 99 17.56 -19.31 8.94
C ASP A 99 17.91 -19.62 7.48
N ALA A 100 17.64 -18.69 6.55
CA ALA A 100 17.99 -18.84 5.14
C ALA A 100 19.51 -18.89 4.92
N HIS A 101 20.25 -17.96 5.53
CA HIS A 101 21.72 -17.95 5.46
C HIS A 101 22.36 -19.18 6.12
N GLU A 102 21.92 -19.55 7.31
CA GLU A 102 22.42 -20.76 7.97
C GLU A 102 22.20 -22.00 7.13
N LYS A 103 21.05 -22.10 6.45
CA LYS A 103 20.77 -23.21 5.53
C LYS A 103 21.75 -23.23 4.36
N ILE A 104 22.10 -22.09 3.77
CA ILE A 104 23.07 -22.03 2.66
C ILE A 104 24.44 -22.50 3.10
N PHE A 105 24.91 -22.06 4.27
CA PHE A 105 26.20 -22.52 4.79
C PHE A 105 26.19 -24.01 5.09
N ARG A 106 25.08 -24.55 5.64
CA ARG A 106 24.94 -26.00 5.86
C ARG A 106 24.89 -26.78 4.54
N ASP A 107 24.14 -26.31 3.56
CA ASP A 107 24.05 -26.93 2.23
C ASP A 107 25.45 -26.92 1.55
N ARG A 108 26.23 -25.85 1.70
CA ARG A 108 27.64 -25.76 1.24
C ARG A 108 28.55 -26.73 2.00
N MET A 109 28.38 -26.88 3.32
CA MET A 109 29.12 -27.88 4.09
C MET A 109 28.81 -29.31 3.63
N ASP A 110 27.55 -29.61 3.28
CA ASP A 110 27.13 -30.93 2.80
C ASP A 110 27.62 -31.23 1.36
N GLU A 111 27.97 -30.21 0.57
CA GLU A 111 28.56 -30.36 -0.77
C GLU A 111 30.03 -30.84 -0.70
N TYR A 112 30.74 -30.50 0.37
CA TYR A 112 32.12 -30.92 0.60
C TYR A 112 32.16 -32.19 1.47
N ASP A 113 32.71 -33.27 0.94
CA ASP A 113 33.04 -34.44 1.76
C ASP A 113 34.18 -34.06 2.72
N GLU A 114 33.95 -34.21 4.02
CA GLU A 114 34.94 -33.87 5.08
C GLU A 114 36.28 -34.59 4.85
N ASP A 115 36.26 -35.77 4.23
CA ASP A 115 37.46 -36.58 3.97
C ASP A 115 38.12 -36.27 2.62
N GLU A 116 37.36 -35.83 1.60
CA GLU A 116 37.90 -35.56 0.25
C GLU A 116 38.23 -34.08 0.01
N ASP A 117 37.43 -33.15 0.53
CA ASP A 117 37.61 -31.70 0.41
C ASP A 117 37.51 -30.99 1.76
N TYR A 118 38.45 -31.33 2.63
CA TYR A 118 38.57 -30.78 3.96
C TYR A 118 38.67 -29.24 3.99
N GLU A 119 39.33 -28.62 3.01
CA GLU A 119 39.48 -27.16 2.94
C GLU A 119 38.12 -26.49 2.70
N GLY A 120 37.35 -26.96 1.71
CA GLY A 120 36.01 -26.41 1.41
C GLY A 120 35.04 -26.57 2.58
N TYR A 121 35.02 -27.73 3.24
CA TYR A 121 34.20 -27.97 4.41
C TYR A 121 34.54 -27.01 5.57
N TYR A 122 35.84 -26.83 5.87
CA TYR A 122 36.27 -25.95 6.96
C TYR A 122 35.99 -24.47 6.68
N GLU A 123 36.12 -24.03 5.43
CA GLU A 123 35.76 -22.67 5.03
C GLU A 123 34.26 -22.42 5.25
N ALA A 124 33.38 -23.29 4.73
CA ALA A 124 31.93 -23.17 4.90
C ALA A 124 31.51 -23.20 6.39
N LYS A 125 32.19 -24.01 7.20
CA LYS A 125 31.99 -24.07 8.65
C LYS A 125 32.46 -22.81 9.38
N GLN A 126 33.59 -22.24 8.97
CA GLN A 126 34.08 -20.96 9.52
C GLN A 126 33.12 -19.82 9.16
N ASP A 127 32.62 -19.80 7.93
CA ASP A 127 31.63 -18.83 7.48
C ASP A 127 30.35 -18.92 8.32
N LEU A 128 29.83 -20.14 8.56
CA LEU A 128 28.66 -20.34 9.43
C LEU A 128 28.89 -19.78 10.84
N TYR A 129 30.05 -20.05 11.46
CA TYR A 129 30.36 -19.53 12.79
C TYR A 129 30.55 -18.01 12.80
N ALA A 130 31.22 -17.47 11.79
CA ALA A 130 31.39 -16.03 11.65
C ALA A 130 30.03 -15.34 11.45
N PHE A 131 29.11 -15.92 10.67
CA PHE A 131 27.74 -15.43 10.50
C PHE A 131 26.95 -15.48 11.82
N GLN A 132 26.99 -16.61 12.55
CA GLN A 132 26.29 -16.76 13.84
C GLN A 132 26.77 -15.77 14.90
N ASP A 133 28.05 -15.39 14.86
CA ASP A 133 28.66 -14.38 15.72
C ASP A 133 28.45 -12.94 15.23
N GLY A 134 27.78 -12.73 14.08
CA GLY A 134 27.62 -11.41 13.45
C GLY A 134 28.95 -10.79 12.99
N ARG A 135 29.95 -11.63 12.71
CA ARG A 135 31.30 -11.24 12.26
C ARG A 135 31.52 -11.44 10.76
N LEU A 136 30.68 -12.22 10.11
CA LEU A 136 30.69 -12.36 8.67
C LEU A 136 29.76 -11.32 8.07
N ASP A 137 30.33 -10.30 7.44
CA ASP A 137 29.63 -9.62 6.36
C ASP A 137 29.57 -10.62 5.21
N THR A 138 28.37 -11.08 4.89
CA THR A 138 28.19 -11.97 3.77
C THR A 138 28.37 -11.14 2.51
N ASP A 139 29.49 -11.30 1.82
CA ASP A 139 29.71 -10.75 0.47
C ASP A 139 28.76 -11.38 -0.58
N TYR A 140 27.73 -12.10 -0.15
CA TYR A 140 26.67 -12.62 -0.98
C TYR A 140 25.73 -11.48 -1.36
N ASP A 141 26.02 -10.86 -2.51
CA ASP A 141 25.17 -9.89 -3.21
C ASP A 141 23.89 -10.57 -3.75
N ASP A 142 23.13 -11.27 -2.91
CA ASP A 142 21.78 -11.73 -3.25
C ASP A 142 20.75 -10.74 -2.67
N PRO A 143 20.27 -9.78 -3.50
CA PRO A 143 19.33 -8.77 -3.05
C PRO A 143 18.01 -9.38 -2.58
N GLU A 144 17.61 -10.56 -3.09
CA GLU A 144 16.40 -11.23 -2.60
C GLU A 144 16.59 -11.66 -1.15
N MET A 145 17.76 -12.21 -0.81
CA MET A 145 18.06 -12.69 0.53
C MET A 145 18.19 -11.53 1.53
N GLU A 146 18.94 -10.49 1.18
CA GLU A 146 19.07 -9.28 2.00
C GLU A 146 17.70 -8.62 2.26
N SER A 147 16.82 -8.62 1.26
CA SER A 147 15.49 -8.05 1.40
C SER A 147 14.64 -8.73 2.48
N ILE A 148 14.89 -10.02 2.79
CA ILE A 148 14.17 -10.78 3.81
C ILE A 148 14.31 -10.11 5.18
N GLN A 149 15.50 -9.57 5.49
CA GLN A 149 15.76 -8.91 6.77
C GLN A 149 14.84 -7.71 7.01
N TYR A 150 14.60 -6.93 5.96
CA TYR A 150 13.89 -5.65 6.03
C TYR A 150 12.38 -5.76 5.75
N ARG A 151 11.90 -6.95 5.40
CA ARG A 151 10.49 -7.17 5.06
C ARG A 151 9.86 -8.18 6.00
N SER A 152 8.64 -7.94 6.45
CA SER A 152 7.85 -8.91 7.20
C SER A 152 6.41 -8.90 6.72
N GLU A 153 5.87 -10.09 6.44
CA GLU A 153 4.46 -10.25 6.11
C GLU A 153 3.65 -10.63 7.33
N TYR A 154 2.48 -10.02 7.44
CA TYR A 154 1.54 -10.28 8.53
C TYR A 154 0.18 -10.63 7.97
N HIS A 155 -0.45 -11.60 8.63
CA HIS A 155 -1.83 -11.99 8.43
C HIS A 155 -2.63 -11.66 9.69
N VAL A 156 -3.66 -10.84 9.52
CA VAL A 156 -4.58 -10.45 10.60
C VAL A 156 -5.93 -11.10 10.34
N ALA A 157 -6.30 -12.06 11.18
CA ALA A 157 -7.65 -12.57 11.22
C ALA A 157 -8.56 -11.55 11.92
N VAL A 158 -9.71 -11.27 11.32
CA VAL A 158 -10.74 -10.39 11.87
C VAL A 158 -11.87 -11.26 12.37
N GLU A 159 -12.17 -11.14 13.66
CA GLU A 159 -13.20 -11.94 14.33
C GLU A 159 -14.16 -11.05 15.11
N THR A 160 -15.36 -11.54 15.41
CA THR A 160 -16.24 -10.89 16.39
C THR A 160 -15.81 -11.21 17.83
N ALA A 161 -16.42 -10.57 18.82
CA ALA A 161 -16.20 -10.90 20.24
C ALA A 161 -16.53 -12.37 20.57
N GLU A 162 -17.45 -12.98 19.82
CA GLU A 162 -17.83 -14.39 19.93
C GLU A 162 -16.91 -15.34 19.14
N GLY A 163 -15.89 -14.82 18.45
CA GLY A 163 -14.96 -15.59 17.64
C GLY A 163 -15.49 -15.97 16.25
N GLU A 164 -16.55 -15.31 15.75
CA GLU A 164 -16.99 -15.54 14.37
C GLU A 164 -16.00 -14.92 13.37
N ASP A 165 -15.59 -15.70 12.38
CA ASP A 165 -14.72 -15.21 11.30
C ASP A 165 -15.45 -14.16 10.43
N VAL A 166 -14.89 -12.94 10.45
CA VAL A 166 -15.36 -11.77 9.72
C VAL A 166 -14.64 -11.60 8.38
N GLY A 167 -13.37 -11.97 8.32
CA GLY A 167 -12.50 -11.77 7.18
C GLY A 167 -11.04 -11.65 7.63
N HIS A 168 -10.21 -11.06 6.78
CA HIS A 168 -8.78 -10.95 7.05
C HIS A 168 -8.13 -9.77 6.33
N VAL A 169 -6.96 -9.38 6.82
CA VAL A 169 -6.05 -8.44 6.16
C VAL A 169 -4.68 -9.08 6.08
N LYS A 170 -4.02 -8.97 4.93
CA LYS A 170 -2.58 -9.24 4.80
C LYS A 170 -1.86 -7.95 4.46
N PHE A 171 -0.72 -7.72 5.10
CA PHE A 171 0.12 -6.57 4.78
C PHE A 171 1.59 -6.90 4.91
N LEU A 172 2.38 -6.22 4.09
CA LEU A 172 3.83 -6.17 4.12
C LEU A 172 4.26 -4.98 4.96
N VAL A 173 5.19 -5.20 5.89
CA VAL A 173 5.91 -4.16 6.61
C VAL A 173 7.34 -4.13 6.07
N ALA A 174 7.75 -2.99 5.52
CA ALA A 174 9.13 -2.73 5.14
C ALA A 174 9.75 -1.81 6.20
N ASP A 175 10.59 -2.37 7.08
CA ASP A 175 11.36 -1.60 8.05
C ASP A 175 12.74 -1.29 7.48
N LEU A 176 12.94 -0.02 7.14
CA LEU A 176 14.14 0.47 6.47
C LEU A 176 15.01 1.29 7.43
N THR A 177 14.82 1.10 8.75
CA THR A 177 15.49 1.88 9.79
C THR A 177 17.02 1.83 9.67
N ASP A 178 17.56 0.65 9.36
CA ASP A 178 18.99 0.41 9.23
C ASP A 178 19.34 -0.07 7.81
N ALA A 179 18.44 0.14 6.86
CA ALA A 179 18.60 -0.33 5.48
C ALA A 179 19.35 0.69 4.62
N GLU A 180 20.21 0.19 3.72
CA GLU A 180 20.76 0.96 2.62
C GLU A 180 19.69 1.31 1.57
N PHE A 181 20.04 2.23 0.67
CA PHE A 181 19.12 2.70 -0.38
C PHE A 181 18.61 1.55 -1.25
N HIS A 182 19.50 0.64 -1.64
CA HIS A 182 19.19 -0.43 -2.58
C HIS A 182 18.24 -1.48 -1.96
N HIS A 183 18.29 -1.69 -0.64
CA HIS A 183 17.38 -2.59 0.06
C HIS A 183 15.91 -2.18 -0.09
N PHE A 184 15.61 -0.87 -0.21
CA PHE A 184 14.24 -0.43 -0.49
C PHE A 184 13.71 -1.10 -1.77
N TRP A 185 14.48 -1.05 -2.86
CA TRP A 185 14.07 -1.62 -4.13
C TRP A 185 13.90 -3.13 -4.02
N ALA A 186 14.90 -3.81 -3.42
CA ALA A 186 14.90 -5.26 -3.22
C ALA A 186 13.65 -5.77 -2.48
N VAL A 187 13.22 -5.07 -1.41
CA VAL A 187 12.01 -5.45 -0.63
C VAL A 187 10.76 -5.55 -1.50
N PHE A 188 10.56 -4.62 -2.44
CA PHE A 188 9.35 -4.59 -3.28
C PHE A 188 9.52 -5.34 -4.61
N GLU A 189 10.72 -5.37 -5.20
CA GLU A 189 11.05 -6.10 -6.43
C GLU A 189 10.89 -7.62 -6.23
N CYS A 190 11.50 -8.15 -5.18
CA CYS A 190 11.59 -9.59 -4.92
C CYS A 190 10.34 -10.15 -4.23
N HIS A 191 9.25 -9.38 -4.08
CA HIS A 191 8.05 -9.87 -3.39
C HIS A 191 6.99 -10.41 -4.35
N SER A 192 6.44 -9.57 -5.24
CA SER A 192 5.43 -9.99 -6.20
C SER A 192 5.29 -8.99 -7.35
N PRO A 193 4.80 -9.41 -8.53
CA PRO A 193 4.61 -8.48 -9.64
C PRO A 193 3.67 -7.31 -9.34
N ALA A 194 2.73 -7.47 -8.42
CA ALA A 194 1.81 -6.40 -8.02
C ALA A 194 2.49 -5.37 -7.10
N VAL A 195 3.34 -5.86 -6.19
CA VAL A 195 4.10 -5.05 -5.23
C VAL A 195 5.28 -4.36 -5.94
N SER A 196 6.00 -5.05 -6.82
CA SER A 196 7.08 -4.45 -7.64
C SER A 196 6.60 -3.25 -8.46
N ARG A 197 5.37 -3.26 -8.99
CA ARG A 197 4.79 -2.09 -9.67
C ARG A 197 4.71 -0.84 -8.80
N PHE A 198 4.70 -0.98 -7.47
CA PHE A 198 4.71 0.14 -6.55
C PHE A 198 5.95 1.01 -6.75
N LEU A 199 7.09 0.39 -7.08
CA LEU A 199 8.37 1.06 -7.34
C LEU A 199 8.26 2.10 -8.48
N SER A 200 7.32 1.91 -9.41
CA SER A 200 7.10 2.83 -10.53
C SER A 200 6.75 4.27 -10.12
N VAL A 201 6.32 4.53 -8.88
CA VAL A 201 6.02 5.88 -8.37
C VAL A 201 7.25 6.61 -7.79
N PHE A 202 8.35 5.90 -7.59
CA PHE A 202 9.57 6.40 -6.98
C PHE A 202 10.68 6.60 -8.02
N ALA A 203 11.56 7.57 -7.79
CA ALA A 203 12.68 7.85 -8.68
C ALA A 203 13.83 6.85 -8.41
N GLU A 204 14.14 6.01 -9.40
CA GLU A 204 15.34 5.14 -9.40
C GLU A 204 16.59 5.99 -9.60
N ASP A 205 16.61 6.78 -10.70
CA ASP A 205 17.73 7.61 -11.10
C ASP A 205 17.44 9.10 -10.89
N ASP A 206 17.45 9.55 -9.63
CA ASP A 206 17.45 10.98 -9.37
C ASP A 206 18.90 11.52 -9.45
N PRO A 207 19.23 12.47 -10.34
CA PRO A 207 20.56 13.08 -10.36
C PRO A 207 20.91 13.81 -9.05
N ALA A 208 19.92 14.10 -8.19
CA ALA A 208 20.19 14.53 -6.82
C ALA A 208 20.89 13.43 -5.97
N TYR A 209 20.71 12.15 -6.32
CA TYR A 209 21.38 11.00 -5.68
C TYR A 209 22.73 10.66 -6.30
N SER A 210 22.98 10.98 -7.57
CA SER A 210 24.21 10.58 -8.28
C SER A 210 25.50 11.27 -7.79
N GLY A 211 25.43 12.16 -6.78
CA GLY A 211 26.54 12.99 -6.34
C GLY A 211 27.19 12.66 -4.99
N PHE A 212 26.62 11.76 -4.17
CA PHE A 212 27.03 11.60 -2.76
C PHE A 212 26.94 10.15 -2.24
N TYR A 213 27.37 9.15 -3.02
CA TYR A 213 27.61 7.79 -2.50
C TYR A 213 28.96 7.69 -1.76
N ASP A 214 29.26 8.65 -0.88
CA ASP A 214 30.37 8.55 0.07
C ASP A 214 29.76 8.29 1.46
N GLY A 215 29.26 7.07 1.66
CA GLY A 215 28.79 6.54 2.96
C GLY A 215 27.51 7.14 3.55
N GLY A 216 26.68 7.84 2.78
CA GLY A 216 25.47 8.49 3.29
C GLY A 216 24.28 7.53 3.41
N HIS A 217 23.83 7.24 4.63
CA HIS A 217 22.56 6.56 4.90
C HIS A 217 21.44 7.14 4.03
N SER A 218 20.74 6.27 3.32
CA SER A 218 19.72 6.72 2.38
C SER A 218 18.57 7.37 3.13
N GLU A 219 18.14 8.53 2.63
CA GLU A 219 16.90 9.14 3.11
C GLU A 219 15.67 8.33 2.65
N GLY A 220 15.77 7.11 2.14
CA GLY A 220 14.65 6.36 1.54
C GLY A 220 14.27 6.88 0.15
N PRO A 221 13.19 6.37 -0.44
CA PRO A 221 12.87 6.63 -1.84
C PRO A 221 12.19 7.98 -2.05
N LEU A 222 12.62 8.72 -3.07
CA LEU A 222 11.93 9.94 -3.51
C LEU A 222 10.79 9.62 -4.45
N LEU A 223 9.69 10.37 -4.35
CA LEU A 223 8.68 10.35 -5.41
C LEU A 223 9.24 10.96 -6.71
N LYS A 224 8.88 10.38 -7.86
CA LYS A 224 9.20 10.97 -9.16
C LYS A 224 8.62 12.39 -9.26
N VAL A 225 9.34 13.29 -9.95
CA VAL A 225 8.91 14.70 -10.13
C VAL A 225 7.50 14.79 -10.72
N ASP A 226 7.22 13.97 -11.73
CA ASP A 226 5.94 13.94 -12.42
C ASP A 226 4.82 13.39 -11.53
N VAL A 227 5.10 12.35 -10.73
CA VAL A 227 4.16 11.80 -9.74
C VAL A 227 3.81 12.83 -8.67
N GLN A 228 4.81 13.54 -8.13
CA GLN A 228 4.62 14.60 -7.14
C GLN A 228 3.80 15.77 -7.71
N ALA A 229 4.09 16.19 -8.95
CA ALA A 229 3.42 17.29 -9.61
C ALA A 229 1.99 16.94 -10.11
N ALA A 230 1.65 15.66 -10.10
CA ALA A 230 0.40 15.09 -10.57
C ALA A 230 -0.70 15.00 -9.49
N GLY A 231 -1.93 14.70 -9.93
CA GLY A 231 -3.07 14.49 -9.04
C GLY A 231 -3.43 15.70 -8.18
N THR A 232 -3.63 15.47 -6.89
CA THR A 232 -4.00 16.50 -5.91
C THR A 232 -2.79 17.23 -5.34
N LYS A 233 -1.56 16.79 -5.66
CA LYS A 233 -0.29 17.37 -5.17
C LYS A 233 -0.17 17.45 -3.65
N CYS A 234 -0.90 16.59 -2.94
CA CYS A 234 -0.89 16.55 -1.47
C CYS A 234 0.28 15.74 -0.88
N TRP A 235 1.12 15.15 -1.73
CA TRP A 235 2.29 14.36 -1.35
C TRP A 235 3.54 15.13 -1.74
N SER A 236 4.46 15.33 -0.79
CA SER A 236 5.75 15.96 -1.08
C SER A 236 6.73 14.98 -1.73
N ARG A 237 7.80 15.49 -2.36
CA ARG A 237 8.83 14.62 -2.97
C ARG A 237 9.47 13.68 -1.94
N HIS A 238 9.69 14.20 -0.74
CA HIS A 238 10.35 13.53 0.38
C HIS A 238 9.32 12.98 1.38
N GLU A 239 8.09 12.69 0.94
CA GLU A 239 7.02 12.28 1.85
C GLU A 239 7.30 10.92 2.48
N PHE A 240 7.88 10.02 1.70
CA PHE A 240 8.08 8.61 2.03
C PHE A 240 9.53 8.27 2.36
N THR A 241 10.31 9.31 2.69
CA THR A 241 11.70 9.18 3.09
C THR A 241 11.83 8.57 4.49
N ALA A 242 12.84 7.73 4.68
CA ALA A 242 13.09 6.94 5.87
C ALA A 242 13.68 7.75 7.05
N TYR A 243 13.75 9.08 6.96
CA TYR A 243 14.40 9.98 7.93
C TYR A 243 13.95 9.80 9.40
N ARG A 244 12.86 9.06 9.65
CA ARG A 244 12.28 8.88 10.98
C ARG A 244 12.21 7.43 11.47
N LYS A 245 12.89 6.48 10.83
CA LYS A 245 12.86 5.06 11.24
C LYS A 245 11.44 4.49 11.24
N ASP A 246 10.55 5.04 10.40
CA ASP A 246 9.14 4.67 10.37
C ASP A 246 8.91 3.63 9.27
N PRO A 247 8.29 2.48 9.56
CA PRO A 247 8.10 1.45 8.56
C PRO A 247 7.08 1.88 7.49
N LEU A 248 7.30 1.40 6.26
CA LEU A 248 6.31 1.50 5.19
C LEU A 248 5.41 0.27 5.23
N VAL A 249 4.08 0.48 5.21
CA VAL A 249 3.12 -0.61 5.28
C VAL A 249 2.32 -0.70 4.00
N TYR A 250 2.38 -1.84 3.32
CA TYR A 250 1.65 -2.08 2.08
C TYR A 250 0.58 -3.16 2.29
N ILE A 251 -0.69 -2.81 2.07
CA ILE A 251 -1.83 -3.73 2.16
C ILE A 251 -1.83 -4.64 0.93
N LEU A 252 -1.56 -5.93 1.16
CA LEU A 252 -1.53 -6.98 0.14
C LEU A 252 -2.94 -7.51 -0.14
N GLU A 253 -3.68 -7.84 0.91
CA GLU A 253 -5.04 -8.36 0.81
C GLU A 253 -5.95 -7.71 1.86
N PHE A 254 -7.20 -7.46 1.48
CA PHE A 254 -8.23 -6.96 2.38
C PHE A 254 -9.56 -7.62 2.04
N VAL A 255 -10.04 -8.49 2.92
CA VAL A 255 -11.24 -9.29 2.69
C VAL A 255 -12.21 -9.13 3.85
N VAL A 256 -13.47 -8.80 3.53
CA VAL A 256 -14.60 -8.83 4.46
C VAL A 256 -15.63 -9.78 3.87
N LYS A 257 -16.01 -10.82 4.60
CA LYS A 257 -16.98 -11.81 4.10
C LYS A 257 -18.34 -11.17 3.85
N ASP A 258 -19.06 -11.67 2.86
CA ASP A 258 -20.32 -11.09 2.37
C ASP A 258 -21.35 -10.82 3.47
N LYS A 259 -21.47 -11.72 4.46
CA LYS A 259 -22.39 -11.56 5.61
C LYS A 259 -22.10 -10.34 6.49
N TRP A 260 -20.89 -9.78 6.39
CA TRP A 260 -20.40 -8.64 7.18
C TRP A 260 -20.19 -7.37 6.36
N GLN A 261 -20.36 -7.44 5.04
CA GLN A 261 -20.23 -6.27 4.17
C GLN A 261 -21.37 -5.27 4.42
N GLY A 262 -21.10 -3.98 4.19
CA GLY A 262 -22.08 -2.90 4.37
C GLY A 262 -22.35 -2.51 5.84
N GLN A 263 -21.66 -3.12 6.80
CA GLN A 263 -21.86 -2.87 8.24
C GLN A 263 -20.76 -1.98 8.86
N GLY A 264 -19.96 -1.31 8.05
CA GLY A 264 -18.87 -0.45 8.51
C GLY A 264 -17.61 -1.18 8.99
N VAL A 265 -17.63 -2.53 9.03
CA VAL A 265 -16.50 -3.39 9.46
C VAL A 265 -15.18 -2.97 8.81
N GLY A 266 -15.17 -2.74 7.49
CA GLY A 266 -13.93 -2.37 6.79
C GLY A 266 -13.31 -1.06 7.29
N SER A 267 -14.13 -0.11 7.75
CA SER A 267 -13.62 1.16 8.31
C SER A 267 -13.02 0.93 9.70
N GLN A 268 -13.70 0.12 10.53
CA GLN A 268 -13.21 -0.26 11.85
C GLN A 268 -11.86 -0.99 11.77
N ILE A 269 -11.69 -1.88 10.78
CA ILE A 269 -10.41 -2.57 10.54
C ILE A 269 -9.29 -1.55 10.31
N TYR A 270 -9.46 -0.57 9.41
CA TYR A 270 -8.41 0.43 9.13
C TYR A 270 -8.11 1.37 10.31
N GLU A 271 -9.07 1.61 11.19
CA GLU A 271 -8.86 2.35 12.43
C GLU A 271 -8.03 1.51 13.41
N ALA A 272 -8.43 0.26 13.63
CA ALA A 272 -7.75 -0.66 14.55
C ALA A 272 -6.36 -1.08 14.06
N LEU A 273 -6.13 -1.22 12.74
CA LEU A 273 -4.83 -1.62 12.18
C LEU A 273 -3.69 -0.75 12.69
N SER A 274 -3.89 0.57 12.79
CA SER A 274 -2.86 1.51 13.28
C SER A 274 -2.44 1.31 14.73
N SER A 275 -3.18 0.52 15.51
CA SER A 275 -2.85 0.21 16.91
C SER A 275 -1.97 -1.04 17.06
N LEU A 276 -1.91 -1.88 16.02
CA LEU A 276 -1.11 -3.11 16.01
C LEU A 276 0.37 -2.77 16.11
N GLU A 277 1.09 -3.55 16.91
CA GLU A 277 2.48 -3.28 17.26
C GLU A 277 3.41 -3.12 16.03
N PRO A 278 3.39 -3.99 15.00
CA PRO A 278 4.32 -3.89 13.87
C PRO A 278 4.12 -2.65 12.98
N VAL A 279 2.94 -2.03 13.07
CA VAL A 279 2.56 -0.90 12.20
C VAL A 279 2.22 0.36 13.00
N ARG A 280 2.39 0.34 14.32
CA ARG A 280 2.05 1.47 15.20
C ARG A 280 2.82 2.74 14.85
N ARG A 281 4.05 2.56 14.35
CA ARG A 281 4.94 3.65 13.93
C ARG A 281 4.78 4.03 12.47
N ALA A 282 3.98 3.28 11.70
CA ALA A 282 3.79 3.57 10.29
C ALA A 282 3.10 4.92 10.12
N LYS A 283 3.67 5.78 9.28
CA LYS A 283 3.03 7.05 8.89
C LYS A 283 1.95 6.87 7.84
N TYR A 284 2.14 5.87 6.97
CA TYR A 284 1.30 5.66 5.80
C TYR A 284 0.99 4.18 5.63
N PHE A 285 -0.25 3.90 5.23
CA PHE A 285 -0.65 2.63 4.67
C PHE A 285 -0.82 2.78 3.17
N PHE A 286 -0.16 1.95 2.39
CA PHE A 286 -0.25 1.90 0.94
C PHE A 286 -1.17 0.77 0.49
N ALA A 287 -1.83 0.93 -0.65
CA ALA A 287 -2.61 -0.13 -1.27
C ALA A 287 -2.70 0.09 -2.78
N MET A 288 -2.85 -1.00 -3.54
CA MET A 288 -3.32 -0.95 -4.92
C MET A 288 -4.77 -1.47 -4.97
N PRO A 289 -5.77 -0.60 -4.69
CA PRO A 289 -7.15 -1.03 -4.54
C PRO A 289 -7.74 -1.56 -5.85
N GLY A 290 -8.10 -2.85 -5.82
CA GLY A 290 -8.76 -3.56 -6.90
C GLY A 290 -9.27 -4.92 -6.42
N PRO A 291 -10.01 -5.65 -7.26
CA PRO A 291 -10.33 -7.04 -6.98
C PRO A 291 -9.05 -7.87 -6.89
N LEU A 292 -8.95 -8.74 -5.88
CA LEU A 292 -7.82 -9.65 -5.70
C LEU A 292 -7.84 -10.79 -6.73
N GLU A 293 -9.04 -11.26 -7.08
CA GLU A 293 -9.24 -12.34 -8.04
C GLU A 293 -9.00 -11.84 -9.48
N PRO A 294 -8.63 -12.73 -10.42
CA PRO A 294 -8.78 -12.44 -11.83
C PRO A 294 -10.27 -12.34 -12.21
N MET A 295 -10.58 -11.60 -13.28
CA MET A 295 -11.95 -11.46 -13.76
C MET A 295 -12.55 -12.84 -14.12
N PRO A 296 -13.66 -13.26 -13.47
CA PRO A 296 -14.30 -14.54 -13.80
C PRO A 296 -14.80 -14.54 -15.25
N LYS A 297 -14.65 -15.67 -15.96
CA LYS A 297 -15.13 -15.82 -17.35
C LYS A 297 -16.63 -15.59 -17.50
N SER A 298 -17.41 -15.86 -16.45
CA SER A 298 -18.86 -15.68 -16.40
C SER A 298 -19.30 -14.23 -16.18
N GLN A 299 -18.39 -13.35 -15.72
CA GLN A 299 -18.72 -11.99 -15.37
C GLN A 299 -18.46 -11.04 -16.54
N GLY A 300 -19.43 -10.17 -16.83
CA GLY A 300 -19.26 -9.14 -17.86
C GLY A 300 -18.25 -8.07 -17.41
N VAL A 301 -17.42 -7.58 -18.34
CA VAL A 301 -16.40 -6.53 -18.11
C VAL A 301 -16.96 -5.33 -17.34
N LYS A 302 -18.19 -4.90 -17.64
CA LYS A 302 -18.85 -3.79 -16.94
C LYS A 302 -19.04 -4.05 -15.44
N GLN A 303 -19.46 -5.25 -15.07
CA GLN A 303 -19.67 -5.60 -13.66
C GLN A 303 -18.33 -5.70 -12.92
N TRP A 304 -17.29 -6.19 -13.60
CA TRP A 304 -15.93 -6.24 -13.07
C TRP A 304 -15.38 -4.83 -12.78
N VAL A 305 -15.52 -3.91 -13.74
CA VAL A 305 -15.13 -2.51 -13.58
C VAL A 305 -15.89 -1.86 -12.42
N GLU A 306 -17.20 -2.11 -12.31
CA GLU A 306 -18.02 -1.56 -11.22
C GLU A 306 -17.60 -2.11 -9.84
N ARG A 307 -17.19 -3.40 -9.76
CA ARG A 307 -16.59 -3.96 -8.53
C ARG A 307 -15.31 -3.19 -8.16
N GLY A 308 -14.40 -2.97 -9.11
CA GLY A 308 -13.18 -2.20 -8.88
C GLY A 308 -13.46 -0.76 -8.42
N ARG A 309 -14.46 -0.09 -9.01
CA ARG A 309 -14.89 1.26 -8.61
C ARG A 309 -15.39 1.31 -7.17
N ARG A 310 -16.23 0.35 -6.77
CA ARG A 310 -16.72 0.27 -5.37
C ARG A 310 -15.57 0.07 -4.38
N ILE A 311 -14.59 -0.78 -4.71
CA ILE A 311 -13.40 -1.00 -3.86
C ILE A 311 -12.59 0.29 -3.70
N ARG A 312 -12.33 1.02 -4.79
CA ARG A 312 -11.61 2.31 -4.73
C ARG A 312 -12.41 3.38 -3.99
N ALA A 313 -13.72 3.46 -4.21
CA ALA A 313 -14.59 4.38 -3.49
C ALA A 313 -14.54 4.12 -1.98
N PHE A 314 -14.57 2.86 -1.55
CA PHE A 314 -14.38 2.47 -0.15
C PHE A 314 -13.02 2.94 0.40
N HIS A 315 -11.91 2.69 -0.30
CA HIS A 315 -10.58 3.16 0.14
C HIS A 315 -10.54 4.68 0.28
N ARG A 316 -11.15 5.43 -0.65
CA ARG A 316 -11.29 6.89 -0.52
C ARG A 316 -12.13 7.28 0.70
N GLN A 317 -13.23 6.59 0.96
CA GLN A 317 -14.08 6.85 2.13
C GLN A 317 -13.32 6.71 3.45
N VAL A 318 -12.46 5.69 3.59
CA VAL A 318 -11.65 5.47 4.80
C VAL A 318 -10.36 6.32 4.86
N GLY A 319 -10.21 7.23 3.90
CA GLY A 319 -9.20 8.29 3.92
C GLY A 319 -7.92 8.01 3.11
N PHE A 320 -7.91 6.97 2.27
CA PHE A 320 -6.84 6.82 1.28
C PHE A 320 -6.98 7.85 0.16
N ARG A 321 -5.87 8.44 -0.29
CA ARG A 321 -5.84 9.29 -1.49
C ARG A 321 -4.82 8.73 -2.47
N ARG A 322 -5.05 8.99 -3.75
CA ARG A 322 -4.17 8.50 -4.82
C ARG A 322 -2.79 9.18 -4.73
N VAL A 323 -1.72 8.42 -4.94
CA VAL A 323 -0.36 8.95 -5.05
C VAL A 323 -0.14 9.46 -6.48
N GLY A 324 -0.14 10.78 -6.65
CA GLY A 324 -0.15 11.43 -7.96
C GLY A 324 -1.40 11.05 -8.77
N ASN A 325 -1.19 10.58 -10.00
CA ASN A 325 -2.24 9.98 -10.83
C ASN A 325 -2.10 8.44 -10.99
N SER A 326 -1.29 7.79 -10.14
CA SER A 326 -0.94 6.36 -10.25
C SER A 326 -2.07 5.40 -9.84
N HIS A 327 -1.84 4.09 -9.91
CA HIS A 327 -2.77 3.08 -9.36
C HIS A 327 -2.78 3.01 -7.83
N PHE A 328 -1.77 3.57 -7.18
CA PHE A 328 -1.50 3.40 -5.77
C PHE A 328 -2.20 4.47 -4.95
N PHE A 329 -2.65 4.04 -3.79
CA PHE A 329 -3.31 4.86 -2.80
C PHE A 329 -2.50 4.83 -1.52
N ALA A 330 -2.44 5.95 -0.82
CA ALA A 330 -1.82 6.06 0.49
C ALA A 330 -2.82 6.68 1.48
N ARG A 331 -2.86 6.16 2.71
CA ARG A 331 -3.60 6.72 3.84
C ARG A 331 -2.58 7.20 4.87
N ALA A 332 -2.50 8.51 5.05
CA ALA A 332 -1.76 9.08 6.15
C ALA A 332 -2.45 8.77 7.49
N VAL A 333 -1.66 8.31 8.46
CA VAL A 333 -2.09 8.12 9.85
C VAL A 333 -2.25 9.47 10.54
N ASP A 334 -1.37 10.43 10.23
CA ASP A 334 -1.52 11.80 10.71
C ASP A 334 -2.79 12.45 10.15
N THR A 335 -3.72 12.76 11.05
CA THR A 335 -4.98 13.45 10.75
C THR A 335 -4.80 14.85 10.15
N LYS A 336 -3.64 15.49 10.36
CA LYS A 336 -3.31 16.83 9.84
C LYS A 336 -2.67 16.81 8.46
N HIS A 337 -2.29 15.64 7.95
CA HIS A 337 -1.68 15.53 6.63
C HIS A 337 -2.61 16.10 5.54
N PRO A 338 -2.12 16.87 4.55
CA PRO A 338 -2.97 17.54 3.55
C PRO A 338 -3.94 16.61 2.82
N SER A 339 -3.55 15.35 2.59
CA SER A 339 -4.42 14.34 1.97
C SER A 339 -5.72 14.08 2.74
N ARG A 340 -5.74 14.33 4.05
CA ARG A 340 -6.92 14.15 4.93
C ARG A 340 -8.00 15.20 4.69
N ALA A 341 -7.63 16.38 4.18
CA ALA A 341 -8.57 17.46 3.87
C ALA A 341 -9.32 17.25 2.54
N ILE A 342 -8.79 16.41 1.64
CA ILE A 342 -9.39 16.12 0.34
C ILE A 342 -10.62 15.24 0.56
N LYS A 343 -11.78 15.59 0.00
CA LYS A 343 -12.96 14.72 0.10
C LYS A 343 -12.86 13.52 -0.85
N PRO A 344 -13.53 12.39 -0.58
CA PRO A 344 -13.49 11.22 -1.45
C PRO A 344 -13.84 11.47 -2.93
N GLY A 345 -14.76 12.42 -3.20
CA GLY A 345 -15.15 12.80 -4.56
C GLY A 345 -14.23 13.83 -5.23
N GLU A 346 -13.30 14.42 -4.47
CA GLU A 346 -12.33 15.42 -4.94
C GLU A 346 -10.92 14.82 -5.11
N ASP A 347 -10.78 13.50 -4.88
CA ASP A 347 -9.52 12.78 -5.07
C ASP A 347 -9.11 12.71 -6.56
N ALA A 348 -7.82 12.52 -6.81
CA ALA A 348 -7.29 12.50 -8.16
C ALA A 348 -7.82 11.31 -8.98
N GLY A 349 -8.16 11.59 -10.24
CA GLY A 349 -8.42 10.57 -11.24
C GLY A 349 -7.15 9.77 -11.57
N TYR A 350 -7.32 8.56 -12.08
CA TYR A 350 -6.20 7.78 -12.62
C TYR A 350 -5.82 8.28 -14.02
N VAL A 351 -4.51 8.40 -14.28
CA VAL A 351 -3.96 8.69 -15.61
C VAL A 351 -2.93 7.61 -15.94
N PRO A 352 -3.10 6.86 -17.04
CA PRO A 352 -2.11 5.89 -17.48
C PRO A 352 -0.75 6.55 -17.71
N VAL A 353 0.30 5.93 -17.17
CA VAL A 353 1.68 6.33 -17.43
C VAL A 353 2.14 5.70 -18.75
N GLY A 354 2.88 6.46 -19.55
CA GLY A 354 3.49 5.99 -20.80
C GLY A 354 2.61 6.08 -22.05
N GLU A 355 3.19 5.67 -23.18
CA GLU A 355 2.52 5.69 -24.47
C GLU A 355 1.57 4.50 -24.62
N MET A 356 0.28 4.76 -24.42
CA MET A 356 -0.79 3.81 -24.74
C MET A 356 -1.63 4.28 -25.93
N PRO A 357 -2.04 3.36 -26.83
CA PRO A 357 -3.06 3.66 -27.84
C PRO A 357 -4.30 4.26 -27.20
N GLU A 358 -4.90 5.28 -27.82
CA GLU A 358 -5.98 6.08 -27.22
C GLU A 358 -7.16 5.21 -26.76
N VAL A 359 -7.52 4.17 -27.52
CA VAL A 359 -8.58 3.23 -27.17
C VAL A 359 -8.27 2.48 -25.87
N LYS A 360 -7.04 1.94 -25.74
CA LYS A 360 -6.60 1.28 -24.51
C LYS A 360 -6.55 2.27 -23.35
N ARG A 361 -6.05 3.49 -23.60
CA ARG A 361 -5.98 4.56 -22.60
C ARG A 361 -7.36 4.90 -22.03
N LYS A 362 -8.36 5.12 -22.89
CA LYS A 362 -9.75 5.39 -22.48
C LYS A 362 -10.35 4.22 -21.70
N ALA A 363 -10.11 2.98 -22.15
CA ALA A 363 -10.59 1.79 -21.44
C ALA A 363 -9.97 1.67 -20.03
N THR A 364 -8.65 1.87 -19.91
CA THR A 364 -7.95 1.83 -18.62
C THR A 364 -8.40 2.99 -17.71
N MET A 365 -8.51 4.21 -18.23
CA MET A 365 -9.06 5.34 -17.47
C MET A 365 -10.47 5.06 -16.95
N TYR A 366 -11.34 4.51 -17.79
CA TYR A 366 -12.69 4.13 -17.36
C TYR A 366 -12.65 3.05 -16.27
N ALA A 367 -11.76 2.07 -16.40
CA ALA A 367 -11.62 0.97 -15.45
C ALA A 367 -11.06 1.39 -14.09
N PHE A 368 -10.25 2.46 -14.03
CA PHE A 368 -9.51 2.89 -12.83
C PHE A 368 -9.88 4.28 -12.27
N ALA A 369 -10.78 5.01 -12.94
CA ALA A 369 -11.55 6.08 -12.33
C ALA A 369 -12.23 5.59 -11.04
#